data_AF-A0A439RF21-F1
#
_entry.id   AF-A0A439RF21-F1
#
_cell.length_a   1.000
_cell.length_b   1.000
_cell.length_c   1.000
_cell.angle_alpha   90.00
_cell.angle_beta   90.00
_cell.angle_gamma   90.00
#
_symmetry.space_group_name_H-M   'P 1'
#
loop_
_entity.id
_entity.type
_entity.pdbx_description
1 polymer ?
#
loop_
_entity_poly.entity_id
_entity_poly.type
_entity_poly.pdbx_seq_one_letter_code
_entity_poly.pdbx_strand_id
1 'polypeptide(L)'
;MSSSDTRLGPLARIIDERSCGAPDALWALDAIREELEKNPDLIEELAPGMKLVPRKMSSAERSRLMTAAGAKAREQAARERYAVALPHVKRATEANPAITLREIAKVLDDAGVKPLRADKWSAPSVLNLLKAVGLREPTKT
;
A
#
# COMPACT_ATOMS: atom_id res chain seq x y z
N MET A 1 -2.66 -42.64 -40.00
CA MET A 1 -1.60 -41.82 -39.39
C MET A 1 -2.29 -40.83 -38.47
N SER A 2 -2.39 -41.15 -37.18
CA SER A 2 -3.11 -40.32 -36.21
C SER A 2 -2.09 -39.35 -35.61
N SER A 3 -2.19 -38.07 -35.94
CA SER A 3 -1.42 -37.01 -35.29
C SER A 3 -1.80 -37.00 -33.81
N SER A 4 -0.91 -37.49 -32.95
CA SER A 4 -0.98 -37.25 -31.52
C SER A 4 -0.66 -35.79 -31.30
N ASP A 5 -1.71 -34.97 -31.36
CA ASP A 5 -1.70 -33.56 -31.02
C ASP A 5 -1.48 -33.47 -29.50
N THR A 6 -0.21 -33.53 -29.08
CA THR A 6 0.19 -33.42 -27.67
C THR A 6 -0.10 -31.99 -27.24
N ARG A 7 -1.35 -31.74 -26.84
CA ARG A 7 -1.74 -30.47 -26.22
C ARG A 7 -0.90 -30.30 -24.96
N LEU A 8 0.15 -29.50 -25.06
CA LEU A 8 0.94 -29.09 -23.91
C LEU A 8 -0.02 -28.50 -22.87
N GLY A 9 0.11 -28.97 -21.63
CA GLY A 9 -0.58 -28.41 -20.49
C GLY A 9 -0.17 -26.95 -20.23
N PRO A 10 -0.93 -26.18 -19.46
CA PRO A 10 -0.67 -24.75 -19.27
C PRO A 10 0.75 -24.45 -18.75
N LEU A 11 1.30 -25.26 -17.83
CA LEU A 11 2.66 -25.03 -17.33
C LEU A 11 3.71 -25.43 -18.37
N ALA A 12 3.45 -26.50 -19.12
CA ALA A 12 4.32 -26.91 -20.22
C ALA A 12 4.40 -25.84 -21.32
N ARG A 13 3.34 -25.07 -21.57
CA ARG A 13 3.37 -23.93 -22.50
C ARG A 13 4.22 -22.77 -22.00
N ILE A 14 4.11 -22.43 -20.71
CA ILE A 14 4.95 -21.38 -20.07
C ILE A 14 6.44 -21.74 -20.19
N ILE A 15 6.77 -23.03 -20.09
CA ILE A 15 8.15 -23.52 -20.24
C ILE A 15 8.59 -23.59 -21.72
N ASP A 16 7.67 -23.93 -22.63
CA ASP A 16 7.91 -24.10 -24.08
C ASP A 16 7.98 -22.79 -24.87
N GLU A 17 7.52 -21.66 -24.31
CA GLU A 17 7.69 -20.31 -24.87
C GLU A 17 9.17 -19.88 -25.07
N ARG A 18 10.13 -20.78 -24.76
CA ARG A 18 11.55 -20.70 -25.10
C ARG A 18 11.94 -20.71 -26.58
N SER A 19 11.01 -20.76 -27.53
CA SER A 19 11.39 -20.51 -28.94
C SER A 19 11.53 -19.01 -29.28
N CYS A 20 11.06 -18.08 -28.42
CA CYS A 20 11.05 -16.65 -28.74
C CYS A 20 11.56 -15.74 -27.60
N GLY A 21 12.85 -15.82 -27.26
CA GLY A 21 13.63 -14.61 -26.94
C GLY A 21 13.37 -13.84 -25.64
N ALA A 22 12.95 -14.47 -24.53
CA ALA A 22 12.88 -13.80 -23.21
C ALA A 22 14.06 -14.17 -22.26
N PRO A 23 14.54 -13.25 -21.41
CA PRO A 23 15.85 -13.32 -20.76
C PRO A 23 15.79 -13.98 -19.37
N ASP A 24 16.62 -15.00 -19.14
CA ASP A 24 16.90 -15.63 -17.84
C ASP A 24 15.82 -16.59 -17.26
N ALA A 25 16.20 -17.64 -16.54
CA ALA A 25 15.29 -18.67 -16.02
C ALA A 25 14.30 -18.19 -14.93
N LEU A 26 14.53 -17.01 -14.35
CA LEU A 26 13.72 -16.42 -13.27
C LEU A 26 12.32 -16.03 -13.73
N TRP A 27 12.14 -15.53 -14.96
CA TRP A 27 10.79 -15.16 -15.44
C TRP A 27 9.87 -16.38 -15.53
N ALA A 28 10.40 -17.54 -15.94
CA ALA A 28 9.62 -18.76 -16.08
C ALA A 28 9.19 -19.29 -14.71
N LEU A 29 10.06 -19.18 -13.70
CA LEU A 29 9.72 -19.52 -12.33
C LEU A 29 8.65 -18.60 -11.74
N ASP A 30 8.73 -17.30 -12.01
CA ASP A 30 7.71 -16.33 -11.58
C ASP A 30 6.36 -16.58 -12.27
N ALA A 31 6.37 -16.87 -13.56
CA ALA A 31 5.16 -17.20 -14.33
C ALA A 31 4.52 -18.52 -13.87
N ILE A 32 5.32 -19.57 -13.67
CA ILE A 32 4.85 -20.85 -13.08
C ILE A 32 4.27 -20.62 -11.70
N ARG A 33 4.92 -19.79 -10.88
CA ARG A 33 4.45 -19.47 -9.52
C ARG A 33 3.10 -18.76 -9.54
N GLU A 34 2.94 -17.75 -10.39
CA GLU A 34 1.68 -17.02 -10.53
C GLU A 34 0.55 -17.95 -11.02
N GLU A 35 0.86 -18.85 -11.95
CA GLU A 35 -0.11 -19.80 -12.48
C GLU A 35 -0.52 -20.84 -11.42
N LEU A 36 0.43 -21.35 -10.63
CA LEU A 36 0.15 -22.24 -9.49
C LEU A 36 -0.61 -21.56 -8.34
N GLU A 37 -0.47 -20.24 -8.16
CA GLU A 37 -1.28 -19.48 -7.19
C GLU A 37 -2.76 -19.41 -7.60
N LYS A 38 -3.06 -19.36 -8.91
CA LYS A 38 -4.42 -19.34 -9.44
C LYS A 38 -5.00 -20.75 -9.57
N ASN A 39 -4.18 -21.69 -10.02
CA ASN A 39 -4.56 -23.06 -10.39
C ASN A 39 -3.61 -24.08 -9.71
N PRO A 40 -3.80 -24.35 -8.39
CA PRO A 40 -2.86 -25.16 -7.62
C PRO A 40 -2.78 -26.63 -8.05
N ASP A 41 -3.81 -27.14 -8.72
CA ASP A 41 -3.85 -28.52 -9.22
C ASP A 41 -2.90 -28.76 -10.40
N LEU A 42 -2.43 -27.69 -11.08
CA LEU A 42 -1.46 -27.80 -12.16
C LEU A 42 -0.08 -28.30 -11.71
N ILE A 43 0.16 -28.37 -10.39
CA ILE A 43 1.38 -29.00 -9.86
C ILE A 43 1.54 -30.45 -10.32
N GLU A 44 0.43 -31.13 -10.64
CA GLU A 44 0.43 -32.49 -11.20
C GLU A 44 1.13 -32.58 -12.58
N GLU A 45 1.22 -31.47 -13.33
CA GLU A 45 1.98 -31.41 -14.59
C GLU A 45 3.50 -31.38 -14.36
N LEU A 46 3.95 -30.81 -13.23
CA LEU A 46 5.37 -30.70 -12.88
C LEU A 46 5.83 -31.88 -12.02
N ALA A 47 4.96 -32.35 -11.12
CA ALA A 47 5.23 -33.40 -10.16
C ALA A 47 3.98 -34.27 -9.97
N PRO A 48 3.79 -35.32 -10.79
CA PRO A 48 2.63 -36.19 -10.70
C PRO A 48 2.48 -36.84 -9.33
N GLY A 49 1.26 -36.88 -8.82
CA GLY A 49 0.90 -37.38 -7.49
C GLY A 49 1.18 -36.41 -6.33
N MET A 50 1.68 -35.21 -6.61
CA MET A 50 1.89 -34.17 -5.60
C MET A 50 0.73 -33.19 -5.56
N LYS A 51 0.42 -32.67 -4.37
CA LYS A 51 -0.55 -31.60 -4.18
C LYS A 51 0.09 -30.43 -3.45
N LEU A 52 -0.21 -29.22 -3.90
CA LEU A 52 0.17 -28.01 -3.16
C LEU A 52 -0.69 -27.90 -1.90
N VAL A 53 -0.02 -27.92 -0.75
CA VAL A 53 -0.68 -27.72 0.54
C VAL A 53 -0.40 -26.28 1.00
N PRO A 54 -1.43 -25.50 1.38
CA PRO A 54 -1.21 -24.18 1.95
C PRO A 54 -0.34 -24.29 3.20
N ARG A 55 0.85 -23.68 3.16
CA ARG A 55 1.69 -23.64 4.35
C ARG A 55 1.03 -22.74 5.40
N LYS A 56 1.05 -23.19 6.66
CA LYS A 56 0.65 -22.31 7.77
C LYS A 56 1.61 -21.14 7.82
N MET A 57 1.06 -19.94 7.83
CA MET A 57 1.85 -18.72 7.96
C MET A 57 2.57 -18.72 9.31
N SER A 58 3.87 -18.43 9.30
CA SER A 58 4.64 -18.34 10.54
C SER A 58 4.15 -17.18 11.41
N SER A 59 4.46 -17.22 12.70
CA SER A 59 4.16 -16.10 13.61
C SER A 59 4.79 -14.79 13.12
N ALA A 60 6.03 -14.85 12.63
CA ALA A 60 6.75 -13.69 12.11
C ALA A 60 6.05 -13.07 10.88
N GLU A 61 5.59 -13.89 9.94
CA GLU A 61 4.89 -13.42 8.74
C GLU A 61 3.52 -12.82 9.08
N ARG A 62 2.78 -13.44 10.00
CA ARG A 62 1.53 -12.87 10.51
C ARG A 62 1.75 -11.50 11.14
N SER A 63 2.77 -11.38 12.00
CA SER A 63 3.12 -10.11 12.65
C SER A 63 3.51 -9.02 11.65
N ARG A 64 4.28 -9.36 10.61
CA ARG A 64 4.63 -8.42 9.53
C ARG A 64 3.39 -7.94 8.76
N LEU A 65 2.50 -8.85 8.38
CA LEU A 65 1.26 -8.49 7.69
C LEU A 65 0.36 -7.60 8.54
N MET A 66 0.16 -7.95 9.81
CA MET A 66 -0.63 -7.13 10.74
C MET A 66 -0.01 -5.75 10.95
N THR A 67 1.33 -5.66 11.00
CA THR A 67 2.03 -4.38 11.14
C THR A 67 1.84 -3.51 9.89
N ALA A 68 1.98 -4.09 8.70
CA ALA A 68 1.78 -3.40 7.43
C ALA A 68 0.32 -2.94 7.26
N ALA A 69 -0.65 -3.81 7.56
CA ALA A 69 -2.07 -3.48 7.55
C ALA A 69 -2.39 -2.34 8.54
N GLY A 70 -1.85 -2.42 9.75
CA GLY A 70 -2.00 -1.36 10.75
C GLY A 70 -1.35 -0.04 10.34
N ALA A 71 -0.20 -0.07 9.66
CA ALA A 71 0.43 1.14 9.13
C ALA A 71 -0.46 1.81 8.06
N LYS A 72 -0.98 1.02 7.10
CA LYS A 72 -1.89 1.51 6.06
C LYS A 72 -3.18 2.08 6.63
N ALA A 73 -3.77 1.42 7.63
CA ALA A 73 -4.97 1.92 8.30
C ALA A 73 -4.72 3.27 9.02
N ARG A 74 -3.56 3.42 9.67
CA ARG A 74 -3.18 4.69 10.32
C ARG A 74 -2.94 5.81 9.32
N GLU A 75 -2.31 5.49 8.18
CA GLU A 75 -2.10 6.46 7.10
C GLU A 75 -3.43 6.94 6.52
N GLN A 76 -4.36 6.02 6.27
CA GLN A 76 -5.69 6.35 5.79
C GLN A 76 -6.45 7.25 6.78
N ALA A 77 -6.45 6.91 8.07
CA ALA A 77 -7.07 7.72 9.11
C ALA A 77 -6.43 9.13 9.20
N ALA A 78 -5.10 9.23 9.02
CA ALA A 78 -4.42 10.52 8.96
C ALA A 78 -4.88 11.34 7.76
N ARG A 79 -4.97 10.73 6.57
CA ARG A 79 -5.40 11.39 5.34
C ARG A 79 -6.82 11.93 5.43
N GLU A 80 -7.75 11.14 5.96
CA GLU A 80 -9.13 11.57 6.20
C GLU A 80 -9.19 12.75 7.16
N ARG A 81 -8.41 12.70 8.25
CA ARG A 81 -8.39 13.78 9.22
C ARG A 81 -7.81 15.07 8.64
N TYR A 82 -6.75 14.95 7.86
CA TYR A 82 -6.13 16.09 7.19
C TYR A 82 -7.03 16.69 6.11
N ALA A 83 -7.82 15.86 5.41
CA ALA A 83 -8.82 16.35 4.46
C ALA A 83 -9.88 17.24 5.13
N VAL A 84 -10.27 16.93 6.37
CA VAL A 84 -11.17 17.76 7.16
C VAL A 84 -10.49 19.04 7.66
N ALA A 85 -9.23 18.96 8.11
CA ALA A 85 -8.50 20.11 8.64
C ALA A 85 -8.11 21.13 7.55
N LEU A 86 -7.77 20.66 6.35
CA LEU A 86 -7.15 21.46 5.28
C LEU A 86 -7.95 22.70 4.85
N PRO A 87 -9.28 22.64 4.64
CA PRO A 87 -10.06 23.82 4.27
C PRO A 87 -9.99 24.94 5.31
N HIS A 88 -9.96 24.60 6.61
CA HIS A 88 -9.87 25.59 7.69
C HIS A 88 -8.49 26.26 7.70
N VAL A 89 -7.43 25.47 7.56
CA VAL A 89 -6.06 25.98 7.49
C VAL A 89 -5.90 26.89 6.27
N LYS A 90 -6.34 26.46 5.08
CA LYS A 90 -6.23 27.25 3.85
C LYS A 90 -6.92 28.60 3.97
N ARG A 91 -8.19 28.62 4.42
CA ARG A 91 -8.93 29.88 4.63
C ARG A 91 -8.21 30.80 5.60
N ALA A 92 -7.66 30.26 6.68
CA ALA A 92 -6.93 31.05 7.67
C ALA A 92 -5.62 31.62 7.11
N THR A 93 -4.85 30.84 6.35
CA THR A 93 -3.61 31.29 5.70
C THR A 93 -3.85 32.26 4.54
N GLU A 94 -4.97 32.13 3.81
CA GLU A 94 -5.37 33.06 2.76
C GLU A 94 -5.83 34.40 3.36
N ALA A 95 -6.55 34.37 4.49
CA ALA A 95 -6.97 35.58 5.19
C ALA A 95 -5.81 36.31 5.89
N ASN A 96 -4.85 35.56 6.44
CA ASN A 96 -3.66 36.12 7.07
C ASN A 96 -2.43 35.24 6.75
N PRO A 97 -1.61 35.64 5.76
CA PRO A 97 -0.38 34.92 5.41
C PRO A 97 0.66 34.85 6.54
N ALA A 98 0.59 35.74 7.54
CA ALA A 98 1.49 35.78 8.70
C ALA A 98 0.92 35.02 9.92
N ILE A 99 -0.18 34.28 9.75
CA ILE A 99 -0.83 33.54 10.85
C ILE A 99 0.12 32.55 11.52
N THR A 100 0.22 32.57 12.83
CA THR A 100 1.12 31.69 13.57
C THR A 100 0.57 30.25 13.69
N LEU A 101 1.46 29.27 13.95
CA LEU A 101 1.04 27.88 14.22
C LEU A 101 0.05 27.77 15.39
N ARG A 102 0.16 28.65 16.39
CA ARG A 102 -0.75 28.68 17.55
C ARG A 102 -2.13 29.19 17.17
N GLU A 103 -2.20 30.18 16.28
CA GLU A 103 -3.48 30.68 15.77
C GLU A 103 -4.14 29.66 14.85
N ILE A 104 -3.37 28.96 14.00
CA ILE A 104 -3.90 27.83 13.21
C ILE A 104 -4.45 26.73 14.14
N ALA A 105 -3.74 26.40 15.23
CA ALA A 105 -4.23 25.43 16.23
C ALA A 105 -5.59 25.87 16.80
N LYS A 106 -5.72 27.16 17.14
CA LYS A 106 -6.98 27.74 17.63
C LYS A 106 -8.10 27.67 16.58
N VAL A 107 -7.82 27.99 15.32
CA VAL A 107 -8.81 27.87 14.22
C VAL A 107 -9.32 26.44 14.09
N LEU A 108 -8.44 25.45 14.23
CA LEU A 108 -8.82 24.04 14.17
C LEU A 108 -9.63 23.60 15.39
N ASP A 109 -9.25 24.05 16.60
CA ASP A 109 -10.00 23.80 17.83
C ASP A 109 -11.39 24.44 17.79
N ASP A 110 -11.50 25.70 17.35
CA ASP A 110 -12.76 26.44 17.19
C ASP A 110 -13.68 25.79 16.13
N ALA A 111 -13.09 25.14 15.12
CA ALA A 111 -13.81 24.33 14.13
C ALA A 111 -14.20 22.92 14.64
N GLY A 112 -13.84 22.56 15.88
CA GLY A 112 -14.09 21.25 16.47
C GLY A 112 -13.26 20.11 15.85
N VAL A 113 -12.25 20.44 15.06
CA VAL A 113 -11.37 19.45 14.43
C VAL A 113 -10.32 19.05 15.47
N LYS A 114 -10.28 17.78 15.88
CA LYS A 114 -9.24 17.25 16.80
C LYS A 114 -8.04 16.63 16.08
N PRO A 115 -6.84 16.65 16.67
CA PRO A 115 -5.69 15.92 16.11
C PRO A 115 -5.87 14.40 16.16
N LEU A 116 -5.05 13.68 15.38
CA LEU A 116 -5.14 12.21 15.28
C LEU A 116 -4.62 11.47 16.52
N ARG A 117 -3.61 12.02 17.20
CA ARG A 117 -2.86 11.35 18.29
C ARG A 117 -2.88 12.11 19.61
N ALA A 118 -3.68 13.17 19.72
CA ALA A 118 -3.71 14.05 20.87
C ALA A 118 -5.09 14.67 21.05
N ASP A 119 -5.37 15.15 22.26
CA ASP A 119 -6.65 15.78 22.58
C ASP A 119 -6.78 17.21 22.03
N LYS A 120 -5.65 17.88 21.79
CA LYS A 120 -5.56 19.29 21.37
C LYS A 120 -4.47 19.52 20.33
N TRP A 121 -4.65 20.53 19.50
CA TRP A 121 -3.61 20.94 18.57
C TRP A 121 -2.44 21.62 19.29
N SER A 122 -1.24 21.14 19.01
CA SER A 122 0.01 21.77 19.42
C SER A 122 0.71 22.37 18.21
N ALA A 123 1.60 23.34 18.40
CA ALA A 123 2.38 23.90 17.30
C ALA A 123 3.16 22.81 16.51
N PRO A 124 3.82 21.83 17.16
CA PRO A 124 4.40 20.68 16.44
C PRO A 124 3.39 19.85 15.64
N SER A 125 2.19 19.61 16.18
CA SER A 125 1.14 18.84 15.50
C SER A 125 0.61 19.59 14.27
N VAL A 126 0.40 20.89 14.39
CA VAL A 126 0.01 21.76 13.27
C VAL A 126 1.12 21.79 12.22
N LEU A 127 2.38 21.88 12.64
CA LEU A 127 3.50 21.83 11.71
C LEU A 127 3.53 20.51 10.91
N ASN A 128 3.34 19.38 11.59
CA ASN A 128 3.28 18.08 10.92
C ASN A 128 2.10 17.98 9.96
N LEU A 129 0.95 18.57 10.31
CA LEU A 129 -0.19 18.71 9.40
C LEU A 129 0.21 19.51 8.16
N LEU A 130 0.78 20.71 8.32
CA LEU A 130 1.20 21.58 7.20
C LEU A 130 2.16 20.85 6.27
N LYS A 131 3.19 20.18 6.82
CA LYS A 131 4.14 19.36 6.05
C LYS A 131 3.45 18.24 5.29
N ALA A 132 2.52 17.53 5.94
CA ALA A 132 1.78 16.43 5.32
C ALA A 132 0.87 16.87 4.17
N VAL A 133 0.42 18.13 4.17
CA VAL A 133 -0.42 18.71 3.10
C VAL A 133 0.35 19.59 2.12
N GLY A 134 1.68 19.65 2.23
CA GLY A 134 2.55 20.42 1.34
C GLY A 134 2.50 21.94 1.54
N LEU A 135 1.98 22.42 2.67
CA LEU A 135 1.99 23.85 3.03
C LEU A 135 3.28 24.20 3.78
N ARG A 136 3.79 25.41 3.54
CA ARG A 136 4.98 25.94 4.22
C ARG A 136 4.60 26.49 5.60
N GLU A 137 5.58 26.55 6.49
CA GLU A 137 5.44 27.28 7.75
C GLU A 137 5.11 28.75 7.46
N PRO A 138 4.16 29.33 8.20
CA PRO A 138 3.96 30.77 8.15
C PRO A 138 5.20 31.46 8.68
N THR A 139 5.78 32.33 7.85
CA THR A 139 6.97 33.11 8.20
C THR A 139 6.66 34.07 9.35
N LYS A 140 7.46 34.00 10.42
CA LYS A 140 7.49 35.07 11.43
C LYS A 140 8.07 36.33 10.79
N THR A 141 7.23 37.35 10.59
CA THR A 141 7.68 38.74 10.48
C THR A 141 8.08 39.28 11.84
#